data_AF-A0A0Z8BYH1-F1
#
_entry.id   AF-A0A0Z8BYH1-F1
#
_cell.length_a   1.000
_cell.length_b   1.000
_cell.length_c   1.000
_cell.angle_alpha   90.00
_cell.angle_beta   90.00
_cell.angle_gamma   90.00
#
_symmetry.space_group_name_H-M   'P 1'
#
loop_
_entity.id
_entity.type
_entity.pdbx_description
1 polymer ?
#
loop_
_entity_poly.entity_id
_entity_poly.type
_entity_poly.pdbx_seq_one_letter_code
_entity_poly.pdbx_strand_id
1 'polypeptide(L)' 'MNKTVKNGMKVVLLFFALFLINILLFKVLALLGFDFSLNEDSYLIPPLMATLLLYLKHVNPNKK' A
#
# COMPACT_ATOMS: atom_id res chain seq x y z
N MET A 1 9.71 14.68 18.92
CA MET A 1 9.40 14.45 17.49
C MET A 1 8.07 15.11 17.15
N ASN A 2 8.01 15.93 16.11
CA ASN A 2 6.81 16.74 15.81
C ASN A 2 5.63 15.85 15.33
N LYS A 3 4.38 16.21 15.67
CA LYS A 3 3.19 15.35 15.45
C LYS A 3 2.95 15.04 13.97
N THR A 4 3.25 16.01 13.10
CA THR A 4 3.20 15.87 11.63
C THR A 4 4.21 14.84 11.11
N VAL A 5 5.44 14.85 11.63
CA VAL A 5 6.51 13.91 11.24
C VAL A 5 6.13 12.48 11.64
N LYS A 6 5.55 12.31 12.85
CA LYS A 6 5.08 11.00 13.32
C LYS A 6 3.96 10.44 12.46
N ASN A 7 3.04 11.27 11.96
CA ASN A 7 1.99 10.83 11.05
C ASN A 7 2.54 10.52 9.65
N GLY A 8 3.46 11.33 9.13
CA GLY A 8 4.14 11.05 7.86
C GLY A 8 4.85 9.69 7.88
N MET A 9 5.62 9.39 8.93
CA MET A 9 6.27 8.08 9.10
C MET A 9 5.27 6.92 9.10
N LYS A 10 4.09 7.08 9.73
CA LYS A 10 3.07 6.03 9.73
C LYS A 10 2.53 5.74 8.35
N VAL A 11 2.28 6.77 7.53
CA VAL A 11 1.78 6.60 6.16
C VAL A 11 2.84 5.93 5.28
N VAL A 12 4.10 6.34 5.40
CA VAL A 12 5.22 5.71 4.67
C VAL A 12 5.38 4.25 5.08
N LEU A 13 5.32 3.95 6.38
CA LEU A 13 5.40 2.58 6.88
C LEU A 13 4.24 1.72 6.40
N LEU A 14 3.02 2.26 6.38
CA LEU A 14 1.83 1.60 5.86
C LEU A 14 1.99 1.24 4.38
N PHE A 15 2.52 2.19 3.58
CA PHE A 15 2.80 1.95 2.17
C PHE A 15 3.77 0.78 1.98
N PHE A 16 4.91 0.78 2.68
CA PHE A 16 5.89 -0.30 2.57
C PHE A 16 5.33 -1.66 3.00
N ALA A 17 4.53 -1.71 4.06
CA ALA A 17 3.88 -2.94 4.51
C ALA A 17 2.94 -3.50 3.43
N LEU A 18 2.10 -2.64 2.84
CA LEU A 18 1.19 -3.03 1.76
C LEU A 18 1.94 -3.45 0.50
N PHE A 19 3.01 -2.74 0.14
CA PHE A 19 3.86 -3.05 -1.01
C PHE A 19 4.54 -4.42 -0.88
N LEU A 20 5.11 -4.72 0.30
CA LEU A 20 5.75 -6.00 0.57
C LEU A 20 4.76 -7.16 0.52
N ILE A 21 3.58 -7.01 1.12
CA ILE A 21 2.51 -8.02 1.05
C ILE A 21 2.05 -8.24 -0.40
N ASN A 22 1.93 -7.16 -1.19
CA ASN A 22 1.52 -7.26 -2.58
C ASN A 22 2.52 -8.09 -3.40
N ILE A 23 3.82 -7.85 -3.24
CA ILE A 23 4.87 -8.64 -3.91
C ILE A 23 4.83 -10.11 -3.45
N LEU A 24 4.68 -10.36 -2.15
CA LEU A 24 4.59 -11.73 -1.62
C LEU A 24 3.38 -12.47 -2.18
N LEU A 25 2.23 -11.81 -2.27
CA LEU A 25 1.01 -12.38 -2.86
C LEU A 25 1.25 -12.83 -4.30
N PHE A 26 1.82 -11.96 -5.14
CA PHE A 26 2.13 -12.31 -6.52
C PHE A 26 3.13 -13.45 -6.64
N LYS A 27 4.15 -13.50 -5.77
CA LYS A 27 5.08 -14.63 -5.72
C LYS A 27 4.37 -15.94 -5.37
N VAL A 28 3.48 -15.93 -4.37
CA VAL A 28 2.69 -17.11 -4.00
C VAL A 28 1.79 -17.55 -5.16
N LEU A 29 1.13 -16.60 -5.82
CA LEU A 29 0.29 -16.90 -6.97
C LEU A 29 1.10 -17.46 -8.15
N ALA A 30 2.28 -16.92 -8.43
CA ALA A 30 3.17 -17.46 -9.46
C ALA A 30 3.62 -18.90 -9.13
N LEU A 31 3.92 -19.18 -7.86
CA LEU A 31 4.25 -20.54 -7.39
C LEU A 31 3.07 -21.52 -7.52
N LEU A 32 1.84 -21.02 -7.47
CA LEU A 32 0.62 -21.82 -7.71
C LEU A 32 0.36 -22.08 -9.21
N GLY A 33 1.21 -21.59 -10.10
CA GLY A 33 1.10 -21.80 -11.54
C GLY A 33 0.26 -20.77 -12.28
N PHE A 34 -0.06 -19.63 -11.65
CA PHE A 34 -0.69 -18.53 -12.35
C PHE A 34 0.34 -17.78 -13.20
N ASP A 35 0.04 -17.66 -14.49
CA ASP A 35 0.79 -16.81 -15.41
C ASP A 35 0.33 -15.35 -15.27
N PHE A 36 1.26 -14.47 -14.93
CA PHE A 36 1.01 -13.05 -14.83
C PHE A 36 1.98 -12.26 -15.71
N SER A 37 1.44 -11.35 -16.53
CA SER A 37 2.25 -10.29 -17.15
C SER A 37 2.48 -9.18 -16.14
N LEU A 38 3.40 -9.42 -15.20
CA LEU A 38 3.68 -8.49 -14.12
C LEU A 38 4.59 -7.36 -14.62
N ASN A 39 4.05 -6.16 -14.66
CA ASN A 39 4.82 -4.94 -14.90
C ASN A 39 5.04 -4.21 -13.56
N GLU A 40 5.99 -3.27 -13.54
CA GLU A 40 6.30 -2.46 -12.36
C GLU A 40 5.03 -1.82 -11.74
N ASP A 41 4.13 -1.34 -12.60
CA ASP A 41 2.83 -0.78 -12.23
C ASP A 41 1.93 -1.75 -11.46
N SER A 42 1.96 -3.04 -11.80
CA SER A 42 1.13 -4.08 -11.18
C SER A 42 1.44 -4.26 -9.69
N TYR A 43 2.68 -3.99 -9.29
CA TYR A 43 3.10 -4.08 -7.90
C TYR A 43 2.98 -2.76 -7.15
N LEU A 44 3.15 -1.64 -7.85
CA LEU A 44 3.28 -0.30 -7.24
C LEU A 44 1.93 0.43 -7.11
N ILE A 45 1.07 0.37 -8.14
CA ILE A 45 -0.20 1.10 -8.17
C ILE A 45 -1.17 0.63 -7.07
N PRO A 46 -1.41 -0.68 -6.85
CA PRO A 46 -2.35 -1.12 -5.82
C PRO A 46 -2.03 -0.63 -4.39
N PRO A 47 -0.80 -0.76 -3.87
CA PRO A 47 -0.45 -0.28 -2.52
C PRO A 47 -0.42 1.26 -2.43
N LEU A 48 -0.06 1.97 -3.51
CA LEU A 48 -0.19 3.44 -3.57
C LEU A 48 -1.66 3.85 -3.43
N MET A 49 -2.55 3.27 -4.25
CA MET A 49 -3.98 3.55 -4.24
C MET A 49 -4.60 3.26 -2.86
N ALA A 50 -4.27 2.12 -2.27
CA ALA A 50 -4.76 1.74 -0.93
C ALA A 50 -4.27 2.73 0.15
N THR A 51 -3.00 3.11 0.12
CA THR A 51 -2.43 4.10 1.06
C THR A 51 -3.13 5.45 0.95
N LEU A 52 -3.38 5.91 -0.28
CA LEU A 52 -4.04 7.19 -0.57
C LEU A 52 -5.48 7.19 -0.06
N LEU A 53 -6.24 6.13 -0.36
CA LEU A 53 -7.62 5.98 0.11
C LEU A 53 -7.70 5.92 1.64
N LEU A 54 -6.78 5.20 2.29
CA LEU A 54 -6.73 5.11 3.75
C LEU A 54 -6.36 6.45 4.40
N TYR A 55 -5.41 7.17 3.80
CA TYR A 55 -5.06 8.52 4.23
C TYR A 55 -6.25 9.47 4.10
N LEU A 56 -6.94 9.49 2.95
CA LEU A 56 -8.12 10.32 2.74
C LEU A 56 -9.25 9.96 3.72
N LYS A 57 -9.47 8.66 3.99
CA LYS A 57 -10.45 8.19 5.00
C LYS A 57 -10.08 8.62 6.42
N HIS A 58 -8.80 8.85 6.72
CA HIS A 58 -8.33 9.33 8.02
C HIS A 58 -8.41 10.86 8.12
N VAL A 59 -8.16 11.57 7.02
CA VAL A 59 -8.18 13.05 6.96
C VAL A 59 -9.58 13.61 6.72
N ASN A 60 -10.54 12.81 6.24
CA ASN A 60 -11.89 13.26 5.94
C ASN A 60 -12.56 13.92 7.18
N PRO A 61 -12.89 15.23 7.11
CA PRO A 61 -13.43 15.99 8.24
C PRO A 61 -14.88 15.63 8.60
N ASN A 62 -15.60 14.89 7.74
CA ASN A 62 -17.00 14.49 7.98
C ASN A 62 -17.17 13.22 8.83
N LYS A 63 -16.07 12.65 9.36
CA LYS A 63 -16.17 11.62 10.40
C LYS A 63 -16.43 12.28 11.76
N LYS A 64 -17.71 12.47 12.08
CA LYS A 64 -18.19 12.45 13.46
C LYS A 64 -18.34 11.01 13.92
#